data_AF-A0A2A6E4F0-F1
#
_entry.id   AF-A0A2A6E4F0-F1
#
_cell.length_a   1.000
_cell.length_b   1.000
_cell.length_c   1.000
_cell.angle_alpha   90.00
_cell.angle_beta   90.00
_cell.angle_gamma   90.00
#
_symmetry.space_group_name_H-M   'P 1'
#
loop_
_entity.id
_entity.type
_entity.pdbx_description
1 polymer ?
#
loop_
_entity_poly.entity_id
_entity_poly.type
_entity_poly.pdbx_seq_one_letter_code
_entity_poly.pdbx_strand_id
1 'polypeptide(L)'
;MKREILLERIDKLKQLMPWYVLEYYQSKLAVPYSFTTLYEYLKEYDRFFSWVLESGISNADKISDIPLSVLENMSKKDMESFILYLRERPL
;
A
#
# COMPACT_ATOMS: atom_id res chain seq x y z
N MET A 1 -16.94 13.73 0.59
CA MET A 1 -17.35 12.30 0.48
C MET A 1 -18.17 11.92 1.70
N LYS A 2 -19.29 11.19 1.56
CA LYS A 2 -20.06 10.71 2.73
C LYS A 2 -19.22 9.68 3.50
N ARG A 3 -19.27 9.71 4.84
CA ARG A 3 -18.46 8.85 5.73
C ARG A 3 -18.60 7.36 5.42
N GLU A 4 -19.81 6.90 5.11
CA GLU A 4 -20.10 5.49 4.77
C GLU A 4 -19.33 5.04 3.53
N ILE A 5 -19.31 5.85 2.47
CA ILE A 5 -18.58 5.57 1.23
C ILE A 5 -17.06 5.48 1.49
N LEU A 6 -16.53 6.33 2.37
CA LEU A 6 -15.11 6.28 2.77
C LEU A 6 -14.78 4.95 3.45
N LEU A 7 -15.62 4.51 4.39
CA LEU A 7 -15.42 3.25 5.11
C LEU A 7 -15.52 2.05 4.17
N GLU A 8 -16.48 2.04 3.24
CA GLU A 8 -16.61 0.98 2.23
C GLU A 8 -15.33 0.88 1.36
N ARG A 9 -14.78 2.02 0.94
CA ARG A 9 -13.53 2.06 0.16
C ARG A 9 -12.33 1.59 0.95
N ILE A 10 -12.24 1.96 2.23
CA ILE A 10 -11.21 1.46 3.15
C ILE A 10 -11.29 -0.06 3.27
N ASP A 11 -12.48 -0.62 3.46
CA ASP A 11 -12.64 -2.06 3.65
C ASP A 11 -12.26 -2.84 2.38
N LYS A 12 -12.57 -2.31 1.19
CA LYS A 12 -12.09 -2.87 -0.08
C LYS A 12 -10.56 -2.89 -0.17
N LEU A 13 -9.89 -1.80 0.16
CA LEU A 13 -8.42 -1.73 0.12
C LEU A 13 -7.80 -2.67 1.15
N LYS A 14 -8.34 -2.74 2.38
CA LYS A 14 -7.83 -3.64 3.43
C LYS A 14 -7.85 -5.11 3.01
N GLN A 15 -8.82 -5.55 2.20
CA GLN A 15 -8.85 -6.93 1.70
C GLN A 15 -7.69 -7.28 0.77
N LEU A 16 -7.06 -6.27 0.15
CA LEU A 16 -5.91 -6.47 -0.75
C LEU A 16 -4.58 -6.44 0.01
N MET A 17 -4.54 -5.79 1.17
CA MET A 17 -3.29 -5.47 1.85
C MET A 17 -2.65 -6.69 2.54
N PRO A 18 -1.31 -6.74 2.58
CA PRO A 18 -0.60 -7.73 3.39
C PRO A 18 -0.80 -7.46 4.89
N TRP A 19 -0.65 -8.51 5.70
CA TRP A 19 -0.93 -8.47 7.14
C TRP A 19 -0.19 -7.34 7.88
N TYR A 20 1.06 -7.04 7.52
CA TYR A 20 1.86 -6.02 8.18
C TYR A 20 1.37 -4.59 7.91
N VAL A 21 0.69 -4.35 6.76
CA VAL A 21 0.02 -3.06 6.50
C VAL A 21 -1.26 -2.97 7.33
N LEU A 22 -1.98 -4.08 7.50
CA LEU A 22 -3.18 -4.13 8.34
C LEU A 22 -2.86 -3.89 9.82
N GLU A 23 -1.75 -4.45 10.32
CA GLU A 23 -1.25 -4.16 11.67
C GLU A 23 -0.87 -2.69 11.83
N TYR A 24 -0.16 -2.12 10.85
CA TYR A 24 0.14 -0.69 10.84
C TYR A 24 -1.13 0.15 10.86
N TYR A 25 -2.10 -0.14 9.99
CA TYR A 25 -3.40 0.52 9.94
C TYR A 25 -4.11 0.48 11.30
N GLN A 26 -4.15 -0.70 11.94
CA GLN A 26 -4.76 -0.88 13.26
C GLN A 26 -4.04 -0.05 14.34
N SER A 27 -2.70 0.00 14.32
CA SER A 27 -1.92 0.83 15.24
C SER A 27 -2.25 2.32 15.12
N LYS A 28 -2.54 2.77 13.88
CA LYS A 28 -2.93 4.14 13.56
C LYS A 28 -4.43 4.43 13.72
N LEU A 29 -5.22 3.45 14.17
CA LEU A 29 -6.54 3.72 14.76
C LEU A 29 -6.43 4.00 16.26
N ALA A 30 -5.49 3.34 16.95
CA ALA A 30 -5.23 3.57 18.37
C ALA A 30 -4.59 4.95 18.62
N VAL A 31 -3.78 5.43 17.68
CA VAL A 31 -3.37 6.84 17.57
C VAL A 31 -4.41 7.54 16.69
N PRO A 32 -4.97 8.71 17.03
CA PRO A 32 -6.19 9.21 16.38
C PRO A 32 -5.95 9.82 14.98
N TYR A 33 -5.48 9.03 14.01
CA TYR A 33 -5.44 9.44 12.61
C TYR A 33 -6.86 9.46 12.06
N SER A 34 -7.15 10.41 11.17
CA SER A 34 -8.45 10.47 10.52
C SER A 34 -8.63 9.30 9.54
N PHE A 35 -9.85 8.83 9.35
CA PHE A 35 -10.14 7.82 8.31
C PHE A 35 -9.72 8.28 6.91
N THR A 36 -9.78 9.58 6.62
CA THR A 36 -9.29 10.13 5.35
C THR A 36 -7.79 9.93 5.20
N THR A 37 -7.00 10.23 6.24
CA THR A 37 -5.55 10.00 6.27
C THR A 37 -5.22 8.53 6.05
N LEU A 38 -5.91 7.64 6.77
CA LEU A 38 -5.71 6.20 6.64
C LEU A 38 -6.11 5.67 5.26
N TYR A 39 -7.15 6.22 4.66
CA TYR A 39 -7.56 5.87 3.29
C TYR A 39 -6.52 6.30 2.25
N GLU A 40 -5.98 7.52 2.36
CA GLU A 40 -4.90 7.95 1.47
C GLU A 40 -3.65 7.09 1.64
N TYR A 41 -3.30 6.68 2.86
CA TYR A 41 -2.19 5.74 3.07
C TYR A 41 -2.45 4.39 2.42
N LEU A 42 -3.65 3.82 2.55
CA LEU A 42 -4.02 2.57 1.89
C LEU A 42 -3.91 2.66 0.36
N LYS A 43 -4.26 3.82 -0.23
CA LYS A 43 -4.07 4.05 -1.67
C LYS A 43 -2.59 4.08 -2.06
N GLU A 44 -1.73 4.71 -1.26
CA GLU A 44 -0.29 4.72 -1.54
C GLU A 44 0.32 3.32 -1.38
N TYR A 45 -0.13 2.54 -0.40
CA TYR A 45 0.27 1.14 -0.27
C TYR A 45 -0.16 0.32 -1.49
N ASP A 46 -1.42 0.44 -1.91
CA ASP A 46 -1.94 -0.23 -3.11
C ASP A 46 -1.11 0.10 -4.35
N ARG A 47 -0.81 1.39 -4.56
CA ARG A 47 0.03 1.87 -5.66
C ARG A 47 1.45 1.31 -5.60
N PHE A 48 2.07 1.32 -4.43
CA PHE A 48 3.42 0.79 -4.25
C PHE A 48 3.48 -0.72 -4.50
N PHE A 49 2.59 -1.49 -3.87
CA PHE A 49 2.60 -2.95 -4.01
C PHE A 49 2.16 -3.41 -5.41
N SER A 50 1.25 -2.69 -6.06
CA SER A 50 0.94 -2.93 -7.48
C SER A 50 2.19 -2.76 -8.35
N TRP A 51 2.93 -1.67 -8.15
CA TRP A 51 4.20 -1.46 -8.85
C TRP A 51 5.24 -2.56 -8.54
N VAL A 52 5.34 -3.03 -7.28
CA VAL A 52 6.24 -4.13 -6.91
C VAL A 52 5.94 -5.40 -7.70
N LEU A 53 4.66 -5.72 -7.93
CA LEU A 53 4.25 -6.87 -8.75
C LEU A 53 4.53 -6.62 -10.24
N GLU A 54 4.10 -5.47 -10.78
CA GLU A 54 4.25 -5.12 -12.20
C GLU A 54 5.72 -5.03 -12.64
N SER A 55 6.61 -4.62 -11.75
CA SER A 55 8.05 -4.49 -12.01
C SER A 55 8.82 -5.81 -11.85
N GLY A 56 8.16 -6.89 -11.39
CA GLY A 56 8.78 -8.19 -11.17
C GLY A 56 9.73 -8.25 -9.97
N ILE A 57 9.62 -7.31 -9.03
CA ILE A 57 10.41 -7.30 -7.79
C ILE A 57 9.96 -8.41 -6.84
N SER A 58 8.66 -8.73 -6.84
CA SER A 58 8.10 -9.84 -6.10
C SER A 58 7.56 -10.91 -7.05
N ASN A 59 7.73 -12.18 -6.68
CA ASN A 59 7.12 -13.32 -7.35
C ASN A 59 5.75 -13.71 -6.76
N ALA A 60 5.18 -12.89 -5.89
CA ALA A 60 3.86 -13.12 -5.31
C ALA A 60 2.75 -12.96 -6.37
N ASP A 61 1.69 -13.76 -6.28
CA ASP A 61 0.55 -13.66 -7.19
C ASP A 61 -0.36 -12.46 -6.87
N LYS A 62 -0.34 -11.99 -5.62
CA LYS A 62 -1.23 -10.94 -5.10
C LYS A 62 -0.52 -10.05 -4.08
N ILE A 63 -1.02 -8.83 -3.90
CA ILE A 63 -0.49 -7.83 -2.95
C ILE A 63 -0.45 -8.38 -1.51
N SER A 64 -1.49 -9.10 -1.10
CA SER A 64 -1.60 -9.71 0.23
C SER A 64 -0.48 -10.70 0.55
N ASP A 65 0.13 -11.28 -0.49
CA ASP A 65 1.06 -12.39 -0.39
C ASP A 65 2.53 -11.92 -0.49
N ILE A 66 2.76 -10.62 -0.66
CA ILE A 66 4.11 -10.04 -0.71
C ILE A 66 4.77 -10.20 0.67
N PRO A 67 5.89 -10.93 0.78
CA PRO A 67 6.56 -11.14 2.06
C PRO A 67 7.45 -9.96 2.45
N LEU A 68 7.72 -9.80 3.74
CA LEU A 68 8.64 -8.77 4.26
C LEU A 68 10.05 -8.87 3.67
N SER A 69 10.49 -10.08 3.30
CA SER A 69 11.80 -10.30 2.68
C SER A 69 11.94 -9.59 1.33
N VAL A 70 10.85 -9.37 0.58
CA VAL A 70 10.89 -8.54 -0.63
C VAL A 70 11.29 -7.11 -0.27
N LEU A 71 10.68 -6.55 0.77
CA LEU A 71 10.95 -5.18 1.23
C LEU A 71 12.35 -5.05 1.82
N GLU A 72 12.80 -6.04 2.58
CA GLU A 72 14.13 -6.10 3.19
C GLU A 72 15.25 -6.07 2.14
N ASN A 73 15.02 -6.72 0.98
CA ASN A 73 16.02 -6.86 -0.08
C ASN A 73 15.87 -5.84 -1.21
N MET A 74 14.98 -4.85 -1.09
CA MET A 74 14.84 -3.80 -2.09
C MET A 74 16.13 -2.98 -2.20
N SER A 75 16.66 -2.90 -3.42
CA SER A 75 17.85 -2.12 -3.68
C SER A 75 17.52 -0.63 -3.80
N LYS A 76 18.55 0.21 -3.66
CA LYS A 76 18.43 1.64 -3.97
C LYS A 76 17.89 1.88 -5.39
N LYS A 77 18.33 1.07 -6.36
CA LYS A 77 17.91 1.19 -7.75
C LYS A 77 16.42 0.93 -7.92
N ASP A 78 15.88 -0.07 -7.22
CA ASP A 78 14.44 -0.36 -7.24
C ASP A 78 13.65 0.84 -6.71
N MET A 79 14.10 1.43 -5.60
CA MET A 79 13.47 2.63 -5.06
C MET A 79 13.54 3.84 -6.01
N GLU A 80 14.68 4.06 -6.68
CA GLU A 80 14.80 5.11 -7.70
C GLU A 80 13.86 4.87 -8.89
N SER A 81 13.70 3.62 -9.32
CA SER A 81 12.72 3.22 -10.33
C SER A 81 11.28 3.50 -9.89
N PHE A 82 10.94 3.27 -8.62
CA PHE A 82 9.63 3.64 -8.09
C PHE A 82 9.42 5.16 -8.15
N ILE A 83 10.40 5.97 -7.71
CA ILE A 83 10.29 7.43 -7.78
C ILE A 83 10.07 7.92 -9.21
N LEU A 84 10.74 7.32 -10.20
CA LEU A 84 10.49 7.62 -11.60
C LEU A 84 9.07 7.24 -12.03
N TYR A 85 8.61 6.04 -11.68
CA TYR A 85 7.24 5.59 -11.92
C TYR A 85 6.20 6.57 -11.36
N LEU A 86 6.43 7.10 -10.15
CA LEU A 86 5.54 8.09 -9.52
C LEU A 86 5.47 9.41 -10.29
N ARG A 87 6.59 9.86 -10.86
CA ARG A 87 6.65 11.12 -11.65
C ARG A 87 5.85 11.03 -12.94
N GLU A 88 5.82 9.85 -13.55
CA GLU A 88 5.09 9.60 -14.79
C GLU A 88 3.59 9.42 -14.57
N ARG A 89 3.18 9.07 -13.33
CA ARG A 89 1.79 8.70 -13.01
C ARG A 89 1.31 9.37 -11.72
N PRO A 90 1.18 10.70 -11.66
CA PRO A 90 0.64 11.37 -10.48
C PRO A 90 -0.78 10.87 -10.14
N LEU A 91 -1.13 10.91 -8.85
CA LEU A 91 -2.46 10.51 -8.34
C LEU A 91 -3.56 11.52 -8.67
#